data_AF-A0A132NLC4-F1
#
_entry.id   AF-A0A132NLC4-F1
#
_cell.length_a   1.000
_cell.length_b   1.000
_cell.length_c   1.000
_cell.angle_alpha   90.00
_cell.angle_beta   90.00
_cell.angle_gamma   90.00
#
_symmetry.space_group_name_H-M   'P 1'
#
loop_
_entity.id
_entity.type
_entity.pdbx_description
1 polymer ?
#
loop_
_entity_poly.entity_id
_entity_poly.type
_entity_poly.pdbx_seq_one_letter_code
_entity_poly.pdbx_strand_id
1 'polypeptide(L)'
;HAAAGEWAEAIRERLRAIVRDLEERALLDPRPGRTADEVAAEAGGVLPGSADALREAARIFDDVWYGGRPATREMAERLRAVDEQVRATRGGVR
;
A
#
# COMPACT_ATOMS: atom_id res chain seq x y z
N HIS A 1 -0.01 17.94 17.28
CA HIS A 1 0.71 16.67 17.04
C HIS A 1 -0.21 15.45 16.93
N ALA A 2 -1.35 15.37 17.64
CA ALA A 2 -2.28 14.22 17.55
C ALA A 2 -2.66 13.82 16.11
N ALA A 3 -3.08 14.78 15.28
CA ALA A 3 -3.50 14.51 13.90
C ALA A 3 -2.42 13.83 13.04
N ALA A 4 -1.15 14.23 13.16
CA ALA A 4 -0.07 13.60 12.39
C ALA A 4 0.15 12.13 12.79
N GLY A 5 -0.02 11.81 14.08
CA GLY A 5 0.03 10.42 14.55
C GLY A 5 -1.14 9.59 14.04
N GLU A 6 -2.34 10.15 14.01
CA GLU A 6 -3.54 9.51 13.44
C GLU A 6 -3.37 9.22 11.94
N TRP A 7 -2.80 10.15 11.18
CA TRP A 7 -2.53 9.94 9.76
C TRP A 7 -1.44 8.89 9.52
N ALA A 8 -0.38 8.87 10.32
CA ALA A 8 0.68 7.87 10.21
C ALA A 8 0.14 6.45 10.46
N GLU A 9 -0.73 6.30 11.47
CA GLU A 9 -1.39 5.03 11.76
C GLU A 9 -2.35 4.64 10.62
N ALA A 10 -3.14 5.58 10.10
CA ALA A 10 -4.03 5.33 8.97
C ALA A 10 -3.28 4.86 7.71
N ILE A 11 -2.12 5.45 7.42
CA ILE A 11 -1.21 5.04 6.33
C ILE A 11 -0.75 3.60 6.53
N ARG A 12 -0.29 3.26 7.75
CA ARG A 12 0.18 1.90 8.08
C ARG A 12 -0.93 0.86 7.94
N GLU A 13 -2.08 1.10 8.55
CA GLU A 13 -3.23 0.18 8.50
C GLU A 13 -3.75 0.00 7.07
N ARG A 14 -3.71 1.06 6.26
CA ARG A 14 -4.12 0.97 4.86
C ARG A 14 -3.15 0.13 4.03
N LEU A 15 -1.84 0.29 4.22
CA LEU A 15 -0.86 -0.57 3.55
C LEU A 15 -1.05 -2.04 3.93
N ARG A 16 -1.27 -2.32 5.22
CA ARG A 16 -1.59 -3.68 5.70
C ARG A 16 -2.84 -4.25 5.04
N ALA A 17 -3.88 -3.44 4.88
CA ALA A 17 -5.11 -3.85 4.21
C ALA A 17 -4.89 -4.18 2.72
N ILE A 18 -4.05 -3.41 2.02
CA ILE A 18 -3.68 -3.68 0.62
C ILE A 18 -2.94 -5.01 0.51
N VAL A 19 -1.91 -5.23 1.34
CA VAL A 19 -1.14 -6.48 1.36
C VAL A 19 -2.05 -7.67 1.60
N ARG A 20 -2.93 -7.56 2.61
CA ARG A 20 -3.87 -8.62 2.95
C ARG A 20 -4.85 -8.91 1.81
N ASP A 21 -5.40 -7.90 1.15
CA ASP A 21 -6.29 -8.10 -0.02
C ASP A 21 -5.58 -8.87 -1.14
N LEU A 22 -4.33 -8.50 -1.44
CA LEU A 22 -3.52 -9.16 -2.46
C LEU A 22 -3.22 -10.62 -2.09
N GLU A 23 -2.90 -10.90 -0.83
CA GLU A 23 -2.67 -12.26 -0.32
C GLU A 23 -3.95 -13.11 -0.33
N GLU A 24 -5.08 -12.57 0.14
CA GLU A 24 -6.37 -13.26 0.16
C GLU A 24 -6.86 -13.64 -1.24
N ARG A 25 -6.45 -12.84 -2.25
CA ARG A 25 -6.77 -13.08 -3.67
C ARG A 25 -5.71 -13.91 -4.38
N ALA A 26 -4.72 -14.44 -3.66
CA ALA A 26 -3.58 -15.21 -4.19
C ALA A 26 -2.79 -14.46 -5.28
N LEU A 27 -2.76 -13.12 -5.21
CA LEU A 27 -1.94 -12.27 -6.08
C LEU A 27 -0.55 -12.00 -5.48
N LEU A 28 -0.38 -12.27 -4.18
CA LEU A 28 0.88 -12.30 -3.47
C LEU A 28 0.95 -13.53 -2.58
N ASP A 29 2.11 -14.19 -2.55
CA ASP A 29 2.34 -15.26 -1.59
C ASP A 29 2.51 -14.65 -0.17
N PRO A 30 1.85 -15.20 0.86
CA PRO A 30 2.02 -14.74 2.24
C PRO A 30 3.43 -15.05 2.75
N ARG A 31 4.19 -14.00 3.11
CA ARG A 31 5.50 -14.18 3.76
C ARG A 31 5.78 -13.09 4.81
N PRO A 32 6.29 -13.47 5.99
CA PRO A 32 6.67 -12.50 7.00
C PRO A 32 7.86 -11.65 6.53
N GLY A 33 7.88 -10.38 6.93
CA GLY A 33 9.01 -9.48 6.73
C GLY A 33 9.13 -8.86 5.33
N ARG A 34 8.13 -9.00 4.47
CA ARG A 34 8.12 -8.30 3.17
C ARG A 34 8.07 -6.77 3.37
N THR A 35 8.94 -6.06 2.69
CA THR A 35 8.99 -4.59 2.66
C THR A 35 7.88 -4.01 1.77
N ALA A 36 7.54 -2.73 1.95
CA ALA A 36 6.54 -2.06 1.13
C ALA A 36 6.94 -2.01 -0.36
N ASP A 37 8.23 -1.81 -0.64
CA ASP A 37 8.78 -1.84 -2.00
C ASP A 37 8.65 -3.22 -2.65
N GLU A 38 8.95 -4.30 -1.92
CA GLU A 38 8.77 -5.66 -2.43
C GLU A 38 7.29 -5.95 -2.73
N VAL A 39 6.37 -5.52 -1.86
CA VAL A 39 4.92 -5.62 -2.12
C VAL A 39 4.58 -4.91 -3.42
N ALA A 40 5.03 -3.67 -3.59
CA ALA A 40 4.71 -2.87 -4.77
C ALA A 40 5.30 -3.47 -6.07
N ALA A 41 6.53 -3.98 -6.01
CA ALA A 41 7.19 -4.60 -7.15
C ALA A 41 6.49 -5.90 -7.58
N GLU A 42 6.23 -6.82 -6.63
CA GLU A 42 5.58 -8.10 -6.91
C GLU A 42 4.13 -7.89 -7.39
N ALA A 43 3.33 -7.11 -6.64
CA ALA A 43 1.94 -6.88 -6.98
C ALA A 43 1.78 -6.05 -8.26
N GLY A 44 2.70 -5.12 -8.54
CA GLY A 44 2.73 -4.37 -9.79
C GLY A 44 3.03 -5.25 -11.01
N GLY A 45 3.74 -6.37 -10.83
CA GLY A 45 3.94 -7.37 -11.88
C GLY A 45 2.67 -8.15 -12.22
N VAL A 46 1.81 -8.38 -11.23
CA VAL A 46 0.53 -9.10 -11.38
C VAL A 46 -0.61 -8.16 -11.79
N LEU A 47 -0.57 -6.91 -11.33
CA LEU A 47 -1.55 -5.86 -11.59
C LEU A 47 -0.89 -4.65 -12.29
N PRO A 48 -0.51 -4.74 -13.58
CA PRO A 48 0.20 -3.65 -14.26
C PRO A 48 -0.53 -2.30 -14.23
N GLY A 49 -1.87 -2.32 -14.29
CA GLY A 49 -2.71 -1.12 -14.20
C GLY A 49 -2.69 -0.41 -12.84
N SER A 50 -2.17 -1.07 -11.80
CA SER A 50 -2.02 -0.53 -10.44
C SER A 50 -0.56 -0.39 -10.01
N ALA A 51 0.41 -0.70 -10.88
CA ALA A 51 1.82 -0.73 -10.53
C ALA A 51 2.35 0.61 -10.02
N ASP A 52 2.00 1.72 -10.69
CA ASP A 52 2.45 3.05 -10.25
C ASP A 52 1.79 3.50 -8.95
N ALA A 53 0.50 3.19 -8.79
CA ALA A 53 -0.24 3.46 -7.55
C ALA A 53 0.34 2.69 -6.36
N LEU A 54 0.72 1.42 -6.56
CA LEU A 54 1.38 0.59 -5.55
C LEU A 54 2.76 1.13 -5.17
N ARG A 55 3.57 1.56 -6.15
CA ARG A 55 4.87 2.22 -5.89
C ARG A 55 4.71 3.52 -5.12
N GLU A 56 3.68 4.30 -5.44
CA GLU A 56 3.36 5.52 -4.69
C GLU A 56 2.99 5.20 -3.24
N ALA A 57 2.18 4.15 -3.00
CA ALA A 57 1.83 3.73 -1.65
C ALA A 57 3.05 3.30 -0.83
N ALA A 58 3.99 2.55 -1.43
CA ALA A 58 5.24 2.18 -0.78
C ALA A 58 6.08 3.41 -0.40
N ARG A 59 6.26 4.35 -1.34
CA ARG A 59 7.01 5.59 -1.08
C ARG A 59 6.41 6.42 0.05
N ILE A 60 5.09 6.60 0.06
CA ILE A 60 4.41 7.36 1.14
C ILE A 60 4.63 6.67 2.49
N PHE A 61 4.52 5.34 2.53
CA PHE A 61 4.78 4.58 3.75
C PHE A 61 6.23 4.76 4.22
N ASP A 62 7.20 4.60 3.33
CA ASP A 62 8.62 4.71 3.68
C ASP A 62 8.99 6.11 4.13
N ASP A 63 8.50 7.13 3.43
CA ASP A 63 8.68 8.54 3.78
C ASP A 63 8.23 8.85 5.22
N VAL A 64 7.08 8.30 5.62
CA VAL A 64 6.51 8.52 6.95
C VAL A 64 7.18 7.64 8.01
N TRP A 65 7.32 6.35 7.75
CA TRP A 65 7.72 5.36 8.76
C TRP A 65 9.23 5.27 8.95
N TYR A 66 9.99 5.44 7.88
CA TYR A 66 11.46 5.37 7.88
C TYR A 66 12.12 6.73 7.60
N GLY A 67 11.51 7.57 6.77
CA GLY A 67 12.01 8.88 6.38
C GLY A 67 11.72 10.00 7.39
N GLY A 68 10.89 9.73 8.41
CA GLY A 68 10.54 10.70 9.46
C GLY A 68 9.72 11.90 8.95
N ARG A 69 9.13 11.82 7.75
CA ARG A 69 8.27 12.88 7.21
C ARG A 69 6.95 12.91 7.99
N PRO A 70 6.44 14.09 8.35
CA PRO A 70 5.13 14.19 8.99
C PRO A 70 4.02 13.63 8.08
N ALA A 71 3.25 12.68 8.59
CA ALA A 71 2.08 12.18 7.88
C ALA A 71 1.01 13.28 7.76
N THR A 72 0.41 13.34 6.58
CA THR A 72 -0.64 14.31 6.25
C THR A 72 -1.93 13.60 5.87
N ARG A 73 -3.03 14.34 5.95
CA ARG A 73 -4.33 13.88 5.47
C ARG A 73 -4.30 13.49 3.99
N GLU A 74 -3.62 14.27 3.16
CA GLU A 74 -3.48 14.01 1.72
C GLU A 74 -2.79 12.66 1.44
N MET A 75 -1.70 12.37 2.16
CA MET A 75 -1.01 11.07 2.08
C MET A 75 -1.92 9.90 2.47
N ALA A 76 -2.70 10.06 3.55
CA ALA A 76 -3.65 9.04 3.98
C ALA A 76 -4.80 8.83 2.98
N GLU A 77 -5.34 9.92 2.41
CA GLU A 77 -6.35 9.87 1.36
C GLU A 77 -5.81 9.23 0.07
N ARG A 78 -4.54 9.47 -0.26
CA ARG A 78 -3.87 8.82 -1.39
C ARG A 78 -3.79 7.31 -1.23
N LEU A 79 -3.33 6.83 -0.07
CA LEU A 79 -3.29 5.39 0.21
C LEU A 79 -4.67 4.75 0.20
N ARG A 80 -5.70 5.47 0.65
CA ARG A 80 -7.09 5.01 0.55
C ARG A 80 -7.50 4.84 -0.92
N ALA A 81 -7.16 5.79 -1.80
CA ALA A 81 -7.46 5.68 -3.22
C ALA A 81 -6.73 4.49 -3.88
N VAL A 82 -5.47 4.23 -3.49
CA VAL A 82 -4.72 3.06 -3.98
C VAL A 82 -5.41 1.75 -3.58
N ASP A 83 -5.83 1.60 -2.32
CA ASP A 83 -6.58 0.42 -1.86
C ASP A 83 -7.89 0.22 -2.63
N GLU A 84 -8.66 1.29 -2.85
CA GLU A 84 -9.89 1.23 -3.65
C GLU A 84 -9.60 0.79 -5.10
N GLN A 85 -8.53 1.30 -5.71
CA GLN A 85 -8.09 0.91 -7.06
C GLN A 85 -7.66 -0.57 -7.12
N VAL A 86 -6.88 -1.04 -6.15
CA VAL A 86 -6.43 -2.45 -6.07
C VAL A 86 -7.63 -3.39 -5.91
N ARG A 87 -8.59 -3.04 -5.05
CA ARG A 87 -9.84 -3.80 -4.87
C ARG A 87 -10.71 -3.84 -6.12
N ALA A 88 -10.79 -2.73 -6.85
CA ALA A 88 -11.58 -2.65 -8.09
C ALA A 88 -10.94 -3.41 -9.25
N THR A 89 -9.61 -3.56 -9.24
CA THR A 89 -8.88 -4.27 -10.28
C THR A 89 -9.09 -5.77 -10.12
N ARG A 90 -9.78 -6.44 -11.05
CA ARG A 90 -9.80 -7.90 -11.09
C ARG A 90 -8.43 -8.41 -11.53
N GLY A 91 -7.78 -9.20 -10.68
CA GLY A 91 -6.56 -9.90 -11.06
C GLY A 91 -6.95 -10.99 -12.05
N GLY A 92 -6.38 -10.96 -13.25
CA GLY A 92 -6.51 -12.08 -14.17
C GLY A 92 -5.82 -13.28 -13.54
N VAL A 93 -6.60 -14.27 -13.11
CA VAL A 93 -6.08 -15.59 -12.75
C VAL A 93 -5.31 -16.08 -13.98
N ARG A 94 -4.00 -16.29 -13.81
CA ARG A 94 -3.17 -16.90 -14.83
C ARG A 94 -3.31 -18.42 -14.77
#